data_AF-A0A965Y565-F1
#
_entry.id   AF-A0A965Y565-F1
#
_cell.length_a   1.000
_cell.length_b   1.000
_cell.length_c   1.000
_cell.angle_alpha   90.00
_cell.angle_beta   90.00
_cell.angle_gamma   90.00
#
_symmetry.space_group_name_H-M   'P 1'
#
loop_
_entity.id
_entity.type
_entity.pdbx_description
1 polymer ?
#
loop_
_entity_poly.entity_id
_entity_poly.type
_entity_poly.pdbx_seq_one_letter_code
_entity_poly.pdbx_strand_id
1 'polypeptide(L)'
;MIIRLIFASLLTFCAAVFLQGYWIRCLLRLNVSQTLKTYGPQRHLETKKGTPTMGGIVFPFAFFIGLVLARPIIDLTDSELFLVLFFPTAMAIIALV
;
A
#
# COMPACT_ATOMS: atom_id res chain seq x y z
N MET A 1 -4.87 -6.98 -25.59
CA MET A 1 -5.07 -5.94 -24.57
C MET A 1 -5.52 -6.50 -23.22
N ILE A 2 -6.67 -7.20 -23.14
CA ILE A 2 -7.22 -7.72 -21.87
C ILE A 2 -6.28 -8.69 -21.13
N ILE A 3 -5.69 -9.66 -21.83
CA ILE A 3 -4.78 -10.65 -21.21
C ILE A 3 -3.57 -9.96 -20.54
N ARG A 4 -2.98 -8.95 -21.20
CA ARG A 4 -1.86 -8.18 -20.66
C ARG A 4 -2.24 -7.41 -19.40
N LEU A 5 -3.46 -6.85 -19.35
CA LEU A 5 -3.99 -6.18 -18.17
C LEU A 5 -4.22 -7.15 -17.01
N ILE A 6 -4.72 -8.36 -17.27
CA ILE A 6 -4.90 -9.41 -16.24
C ILE A 6 -3.55 -9.84 -15.67
N PHE A 7 -2.55 -10.07 -16.53
CA PHE A 7 -1.20 -10.42 -16.06
C PHE A 7 -0.55 -9.28 -15.26
N ALA A 8 -0.71 -8.03 -15.72
CA ALA A 8 -0.19 -6.87 -15.02
C ALA A 8 -0.87 -6.66 -13.65
N SER A 9 -2.19 -6.84 -13.56
CA SER A 9 -2.92 -6.71 -12.28
C SER A 9 -2.59 -7.83 -11.31
N LEU A 10 -2.36 -9.05 -11.81
CA LEU A 10 -1.91 -10.17 -10.97
C LEU A 10 -0.49 -9.94 -10.44
N LEU A 11 0.42 -9.44 -11.30
CA LEU A 11 1.79 -9.14 -10.91
C LEU A 11 1.85 -8.04 -9.85
N THR A 12 1.11 -6.95 -10.05
CA THR A 12 1.04 -5.82 -9.10
C THR A 12 0.39 -6.26 -7.78
N PHE A 13 -0.65 -7.09 -7.83
CA PHE A 13 -1.29 -7.65 -6.64
C PHE A 13 -0.32 -8.50 -5.81
N CYS A 14 0.41 -9.42 -6.46
CA CYS A 14 1.41 -10.23 -5.78
C CYS A 14 2.49 -9.35 -5.14
N ALA A 15 3.02 -8.36 -5.86
CA ALA A 15 4.02 -7.43 -5.33
C ALA A 15 3.48 -6.64 -4.11
N ALA A 16 2.23 -6.18 -4.16
CA ALA A 16 1.60 -5.47 -3.05
C ALA A 16 1.47 -6.34 -1.79
N VAL A 17 1.02 -7.60 -1.93
CA VAL A 17 0.89 -8.54 -0.79
C VAL A 17 2.25 -8.81 -0.14
N PHE A 18 3.30 -9.04 -0.94
CA PHE A 18 4.65 -9.24 -0.42
C PHE A 18 5.17 -8.01 0.32
N LEU A 19 4.99 -6.81 -0.25
CA LEU A 19 5.45 -5.57 0.35
C LEU A 19 4.71 -5.26 1.65
N GLN A 20 3.39 -5.53 1.70
CA GLN A 20 2.57 -5.31 2.88
C GLN A 20 2.95 -6.27 4.03
N GLY A 21 3.22 -7.54 3.72
CA GLY A 21 3.74 -8.49 4.71
C GLY A 21 5.11 -8.08 5.26
N TYR A 22 6.00 -7.54 4.42
CA TYR A 22 7.28 -6.98 4.87
C TYR A 22 7.08 -5.75 5.77
N TRP A 23 6.19 -4.84 5.38
CA TRP A 23 5.91 -3.62 6.13
C TRP A 23 5.32 -3.88 7.51
N ILE A 24 4.38 -4.82 7.63
CA ILE A 24 3.81 -5.21 8.93
C ILE A 24 4.92 -5.67 9.89
N ARG A 25 5.86 -6.49 9.41
CA ARG A 25 7.03 -6.92 10.19
C ARG A 25 7.97 -5.75 10.55
N CYS A 26 8.07 -4.74 9.68
CA CYS A 26 8.85 -3.53 9.96
C CYS A 26 8.19 -2.71 11.09
N LEU A 27 6.88 -2.46 11.00
CA LEU A 27 6.13 -1.71 12.01
C LEU A 27 6.11 -2.41 13.38
N LEU A 28 6.02 -3.74 13.39
CA LEU A 28 6.14 -4.54 14.61
C LEU A 28 7.52 -4.39 15.26
N ARG A 29 8.60 -4.36 14.45
CA ARG A 29 9.98 -4.14 14.95
C ARG A 29 10.20 -2.73 15.48
N LEU A 30 9.57 -1.73 14.85
CA LEU A 30 9.64 -0.33 15.28
C LEU A 30 8.85 -0.05 16.58
N ASN A 31 8.19 -1.07 17.16
CA ASN A 31 7.40 -0.95 18.39
C ASN A 31 6.46 0.26 18.36
N VAL A 32 5.85 0.55 17.19
CA VAL A 32 4.83 1.59 17.03
C VAL A 32 3.57 1.11 17.76
N SER A 33 3.63 1.17 19.08
CA SER A 33 2.54 0.85 19.99
C SER A 33 1.68 2.09 20.07
N GLN A 34 0.50 2.05 19.44
CA GLN A 34 -0.46 3.11 19.65
C GLN A 34 -0.80 3.17 21.14
N THR A 35 -0.80 4.37 21.72
CA THR A 35 -1.42 4.62 23.02
C THR A 35 -2.90 4.26 22.91
N LEU A 36 -3.25 3.05 23.38
CA LEU A 36 -4.64 2.62 23.42
C LEU A 36 -5.40 3.54 24.36
N LYS A 37 -6.45 4.15 23.83
CA LYS A 37 -7.39 4.96 24.61
C LYS A 37 -8.03 4.06 25.66
N THR A 38 -7.79 4.35 26.94
CA THR A 38 -8.13 3.49 28.09
C THR A 38 -9.63 3.42 28.43
N TYR A 39 -10.49 4.10 27.66
CA TYR A 39 -11.93 4.12 27.88
C TYR A 39 -12.61 3.02 27.04
N GLY A 40 -12.98 1.89 27.68
CA GLY A 40 -13.75 0.79 27.06
C GLY A 40 -13.64 -0.54 27.82
N PRO A 41 -14.49 -1.54 27.50
CA PRO A 41 -14.44 -2.88 28.12
C PRO A 41 -13.10 -3.59 27.83
N GLN A 42 -12.53 -4.24 28.85
CA GLN A 42 -11.15 -4.80 28.83
C GLN A 42 -10.83 -5.69 27.61
N ARG A 43 -11.77 -6.51 27.14
CA ARG A 43 -11.59 -7.35 25.92
C ARG A 43 -11.26 -6.53 24.66
N HIS A 44 -11.80 -5.33 24.53
CA HIS A 44 -11.55 -4.45 23.37
C HIS A 44 -10.16 -3.82 23.40
N LEU A 45 -9.59 -3.60 24.59
CA LEU A 45 -8.26 -3.02 24.79
C LEU A 45 -7.15 -4.03 24.49
N GLU A 46 -7.37 -5.32 24.74
CA GLU A 46 -6.38 -6.36 24.43
C GLU A 46 -6.36 -6.75 22.95
N THR A 47 -7.53 -6.79 22.30
CA THR A 47 -7.64 -7.25 20.90
C THR A 47 -7.14 -6.21 19.88
N LYS A 48 -7.22 -4.91 20.20
CA LYS A 48 -6.71 -3.82 19.34
C LYS A 48 -5.25 -3.47 19.63
N LYS A 49 -4.59 -4.20 20.52
CA LYS A 49 -3.22 -3.96 20.96
C LYS A 49 -2.27 -4.66 19.98
N GLY A 50 -1.64 -3.89 19.10
CA GLY A 50 -0.56 -4.38 18.24
C GLY A 50 -0.85 -4.42 16.73
N THR A 51 -2.02 -3.98 16.26
CA THR A 51 -2.24 -3.75 14.83
C THR A 51 -1.76 -2.36 14.46
N PRO A 52 -0.66 -2.23 13.68
CA PRO A 52 -0.11 -0.93 13.38
C PRO A 52 -0.96 -0.26 12.29
N THR A 53 -1.50 0.92 12.59
CA THR A 53 -2.45 1.68 11.75
C THR A 53 -1.80 2.44 10.59
N MET A 54 -0.47 2.40 10.45
CA MET A 54 0.29 3.04 9.37
C MET A 54 0.44 2.17 8.11
N GLY A 55 -0.55 1.33 7.80
CA GLY A 55 -0.56 0.53 6.57
C GLY A 55 -0.79 1.35 5.30
N GLY A 56 -1.47 2.49 5.39
CA GLY A 56 -1.79 3.37 4.26
C GLY A 56 -0.57 3.89 3.51
N ILE A 57 0.55 4.11 4.23
CA ILE A 57 1.82 4.60 3.67
C ILE A 57 2.43 3.59 2.67
N VAL A 58 2.09 2.30 2.77
CA VAL A 58 2.63 1.26 1.87
C VAL A 58 2.00 1.33 0.48
N PHE A 59 0.74 1.76 0.39
CA PHE A 59 0.00 1.76 -0.87
C PHE A 59 0.67 2.58 -1.98
N PRO A 60 1.15 3.81 -1.72
CA PRO A 60 1.93 4.56 -2.69
C PRO A 60 3.18 3.80 -3.17
N PHE A 61 3.96 3.22 -2.25
CA PHE A 61 5.16 2.45 -2.63
C PHE A 61 4.81 1.19 -3.44
N ALA A 62 3.78 0.46 -3.03
CA ALA A 62 3.28 -0.71 -3.76
C ALA A 62 2.79 -0.33 -5.16
N PHE A 63 2.11 0.81 -5.29
CA PHE A 63 1.66 1.34 -6.58
C PHE A 63 2.84 1.67 -7.50
N PHE A 64 3.86 2.39 -7.02
CA PHE A 64 5.05 2.71 -7.81
C PHE A 64 5.79 1.45 -8.26
N ILE A 65 6.03 0.51 -7.34
CA ILE A 65 6.70 -0.76 -7.66
C ILE A 65 5.86 -1.54 -8.68
N GLY A 66 4.55 -1.62 -8.46
CA GLY A 66 3.63 -2.29 -9.37
C GLY A 66 3.65 -1.68 -10.78
N LEU A 67 3.64 -0.34 -10.89
CA LEU A 67 3.70 0.35 -12.17
C LEU A 67 5.02 0.09 -12.91
N VAL A 68 6.15 0.14 -12.21
CA VAL A 68 7.47 -0.16 -12.79
C VAL A 68 7.53 -1.61 -13.30
N LEU A 69 7.00 -2.56 -12.53
CA LEU A 69 6.94 -3.97 -12.92
C LEU A 69 5.97 -4.23 -14.09
N ALA A 70 4.86 -3.50 -14.15
CA ALA A 70 3.85 -3.62 -15.20
C ALA A 70 4.21 -2.84 -16.48
N ARG A 71 5.12 -1.86 -16.42
CA ARG A 71 5.52 -1.02 -17.56
C ARG A 71 5.94 -1.80 -18.82
N PRO A 72 6.75 -2.88 -18.75
CA PRO A 72 7.11 -3.65 -19.95
C PRO A 72 5.95 -4.52 -20.49
N ILE A 73 4.86 -4.69 -19.72
CA ILE A 73 3.71 -5.53 -20.09
C ILE A 73 2.59 -4.68 -20.71
N ILE A 74 2.46 -3.42 -20.27
CA ILE A 74 1.43 -2.48 -20.71
C ILE A 74 2.04 -1.41 -21.63
N ASP A 75 1.53 -1.35 -22.85
CA ASP A 75 1.86 -0.29 -23.81
C ASP A 75 1.04 0.97 -23.47
N LEU A 76 1.53 1.74 -22.49
CA LEU A 76 1.02 3.08 -22.15
C LEU A 76 1.77 4.15 -22.95
N THR A 77 1.02 5.12 -23.48
CA THR A 77 1.56 6.36 -24.06
C THR A 77 2.09 7.27 -22.94
N ASP A 78 3.06 8.15 -23.22
CA ASP A 78 3.64 9.04 -22.20
C ASP A 78 2.59 9.94 -21.51
N SER A 79 1.57 10.38 -22.24
CA SER A 79 0.45 11.14 -21.69
C SER A 79 -0.42 10.32 -20.74
N GLU A 80 -0.67 9.05 -21.06
CA GLU A 80 -1.42 8.13 -20.21
C GLU A 80 -0.63 7.78 -18.95
N LEU A 81 0.67 7.55 -19.09
CA LEU A 81 1.58 7.27 -17.97
C LEU A 81 1.62 8.45 -16.99
N PHE A 82 1.70 9.69 -17.50
CA PHE A 82 1.64 10.88 -16.67
C PHE A 82 0.34 10.98 -15.88
N LEU A 83 -0.81 10.71 -16.51
CA LEU A 83 -2.12 10.78 -15.88
C LEU A 83 -2.28 9.69 -14.80
N VAL A 84 -1.84 8.46 -15.10
CA VAL A 84 -1.84 7.34 -14.15
C VAL A 84 -0.93 7.59 -12.95
N LEU A 85 0.18 8.32 -13.12
CA LEU A 85 1.06 8.71 -12.02
C LEU A 85 0.52 9.90 -11.22
N PHE A 86 -0.02 10.92 -11.88
CA PHE A 86 -0.36 12.19 -11.25
C PHE A 86 -1.42 12.06 -10.17
N PHE A 87 -2.56 11.40 -10.47
CA PHE A 87 -3.68 11.31 -9.51
C PHE A 87 -3.33 10.52 -8.24
N PRO A 88 -2.79 9.29 -8.32
CA PRO A 88 -2.49 8.50 -7.12
C PRO A 88 -1.38 9.12 -6.27
N THR A 89 -0.39 9.76 -6.90
CA THR A 89 0.71 10.41 -6.17
C THR A 89 0.26 11.68 -5.48
N ALA A 90 -0.60 12.48 -6.12
CA ALA A 90 -1.20 13.65 -5.47
C ALA A 90 -2.04 13.24 -4.24
N MET A 91 -2.88 12.21 -4.37
CA MET A 91 -3.67 11.69 -3.24
C MET A 91 -2.78 11.08 -2.15
N ALA A 92 -1.70 10.40 -2.53
CA ALA A 92 -0.72 9.85 -1.60
C ALA A 92 0.00 10.94 -0.78
N ILE A 93 0.36 12.05 -1.42
CA ILE A 93 0.98 13.20 -0.76
C ILE A 93 0.00 13.84 0.22
N ILE A 94 -1.27 14.04 -0.19
CA ILE A 94 -2.32 14.57 0.69
C ILE A 94 -2.53 13.65 1.91
N ALA A 95 -2.51 12.33 1.72
CA ALA A 95 -2.69 11.37 2.80
C ALA A 95 -1.48 11.27 3.77
N LEU A 96 -0.32 11.79 3.37
CA LEU A 96 0.91 11.80 4.18
C LEU A 96 1.02 13.04 5.09
N VAL A 97 0.31 14.12 4.76
CA VAL A 97 0.25 15.40 5.49
C VAL A 97 -0.86 15.36 6.55
#